data_AF-A0A2T1D456-F1
#
_entry.id   AF-A0A2T1D456-F1
#
_cell.length_a   1.000
_cell.length_b   1.000
_cell.length_c   1.000
_cell.angle_alpha   90.00
_cell.angle_beta   90.00
_cell.angle_gamma   90.00
#
_symmetry.space_group_name_H-M   'P 1'
#
loop_
_entity.id
_entity.type
_entity.pdbx_description
1 polymer ?
#
loop_
_entity_poly.entity_id
_entity_poly.type
_entity_poly.pdbx_seq_one_letter_code
_entity_poly.pdbx_strand_id
1 'polypeptide(L)'
;MAILECVKPGAKFGQIILVVDLTVAGSVDNVLGKIQDLGYNPEIRHFNYPSGVHVLAILKDEQHSEAVDNDYLLEDWLEVRSEINADAVHLWRGK
;
A
#
# COMPACT_ATOMS: atom_id res chain seq x y z
N MET A 1 17.11 7.40 -0.68
CA MET A 1 15.99 7.76 0.23
C MET A 1 14.81 8.17 -0.62
N ALA A 2 13.94 7.23 -0.98
CA ALA A 2 12.78 7.49 -1.84
C ALA A 2 11.54 7.70 -0.97
N ILE A 3 11.30 8.97 -0.67
CA ILE A 3 9.98 9.63 -0.58
C ILE A 3 8.91 8.83 0.17
N LEU A 4 8.95 8.98 1.50
CA LEU A 4 7.89 8.74 2.48
C LEU A 4 6.71 9.74 2.35
N GLU A 5 6.48 10.30 1.16
CA GLU A 5 5.42 11.26 0.88
C GLU A 5 4.66 10.85 -0.37
N CYS A 6 3.83 9.83 -0.24
CA CYS A 6 2.59 9.82 -0.98
C CYS A 6 1.47 9.90 0.08
N VAL A 7 1.19 11.13 0.52
CA VAL A 7 -0.09 11.41 1.18
C VAL A 7 -1.16 10.98 0.19
N LYS A 8 -1.86 9.88 0.49
CA LYS A 8 -3.10 9.55 -0.20
C LYS A 8 -4.03 10.75 -0.08
N PRO A 9 -4.69 11.22 -1.15
CA PRO A 9 -5.87 12.06 -1.00
C PRO A 9 -6.89 11.30 -0.12
N GLY A 10 -7.03 11.69 1.14
CA GLY A 10 -8.07 11.18 2.05
C GLY A 10 -7.65 10.15 3.11
N ALA A 11 -6.36 9.90 3.36
CA ALA A 11 -5.96 9.18 4.58
C ALA A 11 -6.26 10.06 5.83
N LYS A 12 -7.04 9.53 6.77
CA LYS A 12 -7.47 10.27 7.97
C LYS A 12 -6.36 10.29 9.01
N PHE A 13 -6.39 11.28 9.91
CA PHE A 13 -5.50 11.31 11.08
C PHE A 13 -5.50 9.95 11.79
N GLY A 14 -4.30 9.42 12.07
CA GLY A 14 -4.12 8.11 12.71
C GLY A 14 -4.37 6.90 11.78
N GLN A 15 -4.66 7.12 10.50
CA GLN A 15 -4.82 6.03 9.54
C GLN A 15 -3.47 5.67 8.90
N ILE A 16 -3.19 4.38 8.77
CA ILE A 16 -2.06 3.86 7.99
C ILE A 16 -2.54 2.77 7.03
N ILE A 17 -2.06 2.84 5.80
CA ILE A 17 -2.50 1.96 4.71
C ILE A 17 -1.27 1.41 4.00
N LEU A 18 -1.13 0.10 3.95
CA LEU A 18 -0.16 -0.61 3.12
C LEU A 18 -0.88 -1.15 1.88
N VAL A 19 -0.39 -0.84 0.70
CA VAL A 19 -1.09 -1.11 -0.56
C VAL A 19 -0.11 -1.44 -1.69
N VAL A 20 -0.57 -2.28 -2.61
CA VAL A 20 0.10 -2.53 -3.89
C VAL A 20 -0.76 -2.03 -5.05
N ASP A 21 -0.18 -1.22 -5.92
CA ASP A 21 -0.82 -0.75 -7.15
C ASP A 21 -0.67 -1.80 -8.27
N LEU A 22 -1.74 -2.56 -8.49
CA LEU A 22 -1.80 -3.63 -9.49
C LEU A 22 -1.69 -3.10 -10.92
N THR A 23 -1.94 -1.81 -11.14
CA THR A 23 -1.83 -1.16 -12.45
C THR A 23 -0.39 -1.10 -12.94
N VAL A 24 0.56 -1.02 -12.01
CA VAL A 24 2.00 -0.89 -12.29
C VAL A 24 2.86 -2.02 -11.71
N ALA A 25 2.27 -2.91 -10.91
CA ALA A 25 2.95 -4.07 -10.31
C ALA A 25 3.35 -5.16 -11.32
N GLY A 26 2.79 -5.14 -12.54
CA GLY A 26 3.06 -6.11 -13.59
C GLY A 26 1.91 -7.12 -13.74
N SER A 27 2.22 -8.42 -13.77
CA SER A 27 1.20 -9.48 -13.91
C SER A 27 0.33 -9.58 -12.66
N VAL A 28 -0.93 -9.18 -12.77
CA VAL A 28 -1.88 -9.12 -11.65
C VAL A 28 -2.03 -10.46 -10.94
N ASP A 29 -2.19 -11.56 -11.69
CA ASP A 29 -2.37 -12.89 -11.09
C ASP A 29 -1.14 -13.32 -10.28
N ASN A 30 0.06 -13.05 -10.80
CA ASN A 30 1.31 -13.37 -10.10
C ASN A 30 1.47 -12.51 -8.84
N VAL A 31 1.13 -11.22 -8.93
CA VAL A 31 1.21 -10.29 -7.81
C VAL A 31 0.22 -10.68 -6.71
N LEU A 32 -1.03 -11.01 -7.07
CA LEU A 32 -2.03 -11.47 -6.11
C LEU A 32 -1.63 -12.80 -5.47
N GLY A 33 -1.07 -13.74 -6.24
CA GLY A 33 -0.50 -14.98 -5.71
C GLY A 33 0.59 -14.71 -4.67
N LYS A 34 1.57 -13.85 -5.00
CA LYS A 34 2.62 -13.46 -4.04
C LYS A 34 2.08 -12.79 -2.79
N ILE A 35 1.09 -11.90 -2.94
CA ILE A 35 0.45 -11.23 -1.79
C ILE A 35 -0.20 -12.27 -0.85
N GLN A 36 -0.87 -13.28 -1.42
CA GLN A 36 -1.47 -14.37 -0.65
C GLN A 36 -0.41 -15.28 0.00
N ASP A 37 0.69 -15.57 -0.70
CA ASP A 37 1.82 -16.35 -0.17
C ASP A 37 2.51 -15.63 1.01
N LEU A 38 2.53 -14.30 0.99
CA LEU A 38 2.97 -13.45 2.11
C LEU A 38 1.96 -13.39 3.27
N GLY A 39 0.81 -14.07 3.16
CA GLY A 39 -0.19 -14.17 4.21
C GLY A 39 -1.21 -13.02 4.25
N TYR A 40 -1.22 -12.15 3.24
CA TYR A 40 -2.21 -11.08 3.14
C TYR A 40 -3.48 -11.53 2.44
N ASN A 41 -4.61 -10.96 2.85
CA ASN A 41 -5.88 -11.09 2.13
C ASN A 41 -6.30 -9.71 1.58
N PRO A 42 -5.87 -9.36 0.35
CA PRO A 42 -5.98 -7.99 -0.13
C PRO A 42 -7.43 -7.62 -0.45
N GLU A 43 -7.84 -6.41 -0.06
CA GLU A 43 -9.08 -5.81 -0.55
C GLU A 43 -8.80 -5.02 -1.84
N ILE A 44 -9.50 -5.36 -2.92
CA ILE A 44 -9.32 -4.66 -4.21
C ILE A 44 -10.17 -3.39 -4.26
N ARG A 45 -9.54 -2.24 -4.45
CA ARG A 45 -10.20 -0.94 -4.56
C ARG A 45 -9.73 -0.18 -5.80
N HIS A 46 -10.66 0.54 -6.43
CA HIS A 46 -10.36 1.42 -7.54
C HIS A 46 -10.13 2.84 -7.03
N PHE A 47 -9.05 3.49 -7.48
CA PHE A 47 -8.72 4.86 -7.13
C PHE A 47 -8.56 5.71 -8.38
N ASN A 48 -9.26 6.84 -8.40
CA ASN A 48 -9.14 7.82 -9.48
C ASN A 48 -7.98 8.77 -9.16
N TYR A 49 -6.87 8.59 -9.87
CA TYR A 49 -5.77 9.54 -9.91
C TYR A 49 -5.94 10.52 -11.08
N PRO A 50 -5.28 11.69 -11.04
CA PRO A 50 -5.20 12.56 -12.21
C PRO A 50 -4.63 11.86 -13.46
N SER A 51 -3.79 10.83 -13.27
CA SER A 51 -3.22 9.99 -14.32
C SER A 51 -4.18 8.96 -14.90
N GLY A 52 -5.30 8.66 -14.22
CA GLY A 52 -6.24 7.62 -14.62
C GLY A 52 -6.78 6.82 -13.43
N VAL A 53 -7.51 5.74 -13.72
CA VAL A 53 -8.02 4.81 -12.70
C VAL A 53 -6.94 3.79 -12.40
N HIS A 54 -6.52 3.71 -11.14
CA HIS A 54 -5.59 2.71 -10.63
C HIS A 54 -6.35 1.64 -9.83
N VAL A 55 -5.94 0.39 -9.98
CA VAL A 55 -6.48 -0.74 -9.21
C VAL A 55 -5.50 -1.09 -8.10
N LEU A 56 -5.96 -1.00 -6.86
CA LEU A 56 -5.13 -1.15 -5.68
C LEU A 56 -5.53 -2.40 -4.89
N ALA A 57 -4.52 -3.18 -4.48
CA ALA A 57 -4.63 -4.24 -3.50
C ALA A 57 -4.27 -3.70 -2.11
N ILE A 58 -5.27 -3.43 -1.29
CA ILE A 58 -5.10 -2.93 0.07
C ILE A 58 -4.71 -4.12 0.97
N LEU A 59 -3.49 -4.10 1.50
CA LEU A 59 -2.93 -5.17 2.34
C LEU A 59 -3.28 -4.95 3.82
N LYS A 60 -3.12 -3.70 4.28
CA LYS A 60 -3.52 -3.24 5.61
C LYS A 60 -4.19 -1.88 5.49
N ASP A 61 -5.27 -1.66 6.21
CA ASP A 61 -5.98 -0.39 6.34
C ASP A 61 -6.38 -0.25 7.80
N GLU A 62 -5.49 0.36 8.59
CA GLU A 62 -5.62 0.44 10.03
C GLU A 62 -5.91 1.87 10.48
N GLN A 63 -6.82 2.02 11.44
CA GLN A 63 -7.18 3.30 12.04
C GLN A 63 -6.80 3.28 13.52
N HIS A 64 -5.91 4.20 13.90
CA HIS A 64 -5.47 4.42 15.26
C HIS A 64 -6.11 5.68 15.84
N SER A 65 -6.19 5.77 17.17
CA SER A 65 -6.72 6.96 17.86
C SER A 65 -5.75 8.14 17.87
N GLU A 66 -4.47 7.86 17.67
CA GLU A 66 -3.36 8.82 17.74
C GLU A 66 -2.52 8.79 16.47
N ALA A 67 -1.58 9.73 16.34
CA ALA A 67 -0.61 9.71 15.26
C ALA A 67 0.24 8.44 15.36
N VAL A 68 0.29 7.71 14.25
CA VAL A 68 1.05 6.47 14.15
C VAL A 68 2.53 6.79 13.97
N ASP A 69 3.39 6.04 14.66
CA ASP A 69 4.85 6.19 14.55
C ASP A 69 5.33 6.01 13.10
N ASN A 70 6.46 6.65 12.77
CA ASN A 70 6.98 6.62 11.41
C ASN A 70 7.50 5.24 10.97
N ASP A 71 7.87 4.38 11.91
CA ASP A 71 8.42 3.06 11.66
C ASP A 71 7.34 1.96 11.71
N TYR A 72 6.09 2.34 12.03
CA TYR A 72 4.97 1.41 12.02
C TYR A 72 4.72 0.86 10.61
N LEU A 73 4.67 -0.48 10.50
CA LEU A 73 4.62 -1.25 9.25
C LEU A 73 5.81 -1.07 8.30
N LEU A 74 6.94 -0.53 8.79
CA LEU A 74 8.14 -0.40 7.96
C LEU A 74 8.70 -1.76 7.55
N GLU A 75 8.69 -2.73 8.46
CA GLU A 75 9.15 -4.11 8.18
C GLU A 75 8.25 -4.80 7.16
N ASP A 76 6.93 -4.76 7.36
CA ASP A 76 5.94 -5.27 6.39
C ASP A 76 6.12 -4.63 5.02
N TRP A 77 6.30 -3.30 4.97
CA TRP A 77 6.52 -2.59 3.71
C TRP A 77 7.81 -3.05 3.03
N LEU A 78 8.90 -3.24 3.78
CA LEU A 78 10.17 -3.73 3.22
C LEU A 78 10.06 -5.15 2.66
N GLU A 79 9.37 -6.04 3.36
CA GLU A 79 9.13 -7.42 2.92
C GLU A 79 8.30 -7.47 1.63
N VAL A 80 7.17 -6.75 1.60
CA VAL A 80 6.33 -6.70 0.39
C VAL A 80 7.10 -6.08 -0.78
N ARG A 81 7.93 -5.07 -0.52
CA ARG A 81 8.76 -4.38 -1.52
C ARG A 81 9.94 -5.21 -2.02
N SER A 82 10.42 -6.20 -1.26
CA SER A 82 11.46 -7.12 -1.74
C SER A 82 10.90 -8.18 -2.69
N GLU A 83 9.61 -8.52 -2.55
CA GLU A 83 8.96 -9.56 -3.35
C GLU A 83 8.19 -9.02 -4.56
N ILE A 84 7.71 -7.79 -4.50
CA ILE A 84 6.86 -7.16 -5.53
C ILE A 84 7.61 -5.95 -6.11
N ASN A 85 7.21 -5.52 -7.32
CA ASN A 85 7.75 -4.29 -7.93
C ASN A 85 7.75 -3.14 -6.91
N ALA A 86 8.95 -2.66 -6.58
CA ALA A 86 9.18 -1.69 -5.54
C ALA A 86 8.48 -0.35 -5.76
N ASP A 87 8.17 -0.01 -7.02
CA ASP A 87 7.46 1.22 -7.39
C ASP A 87 5.94 1.10 -7.25
N ALA A 88 5.43 -0.13 -7.13
CA ALA A 88 4.00 -0.42 -6.94
C ALA A 88 3.59 -0.50 -5.47
N VAL A 89 4.55 -0.61 -4.54
CA VAL A 89 4.25 -0.81 -3.10
C VAL A 89 4.28 0.53 -2.38
N HIS A 90 3.14 0.93 -1.82
CA HIS A 90 2.99 2.20 -1.13
C HIS A 90 2.59 2.01 0.34
N LEU A 91 3.17 2.83 1.19
CA LEU A 91 2.79 2.99 2.59
C LEU A 91 2.28 4.42 2.80
N TRP A 92 0.99 4.57 3.05
CA TRP A 92 0.33 5.86 3.22
C TRP A 92 -0.05 6.09 4.68
N ARG A 93 0.13 7.32 5.15
CA ARG A 93 -0.19 7.74 6.52
C ARG A 93 -1.00 9.02 6.49
N GLY A 94 -2.07 9.07 7.27
CA GLY A 94 -2.76 10.32 7.55
C GLY A 94 -2.13 11.01 8.76
N LYS A 95 -1.66 12.24 8.53
CA LYS A 95 -1.07 13.13 9.54
C LYS A 95 -2.06 14.20 9.96
#